data_AF-A0A964ESD9-F1
#
_entry.id   AF-A0A964ESD9-F1
#
_cell.length_a   1.000
_cell.length_b   1.000
_cell.length_c   1.000
_cell.angle_alpha   90.00
_cell.angle_beta   90.00
_cell.angle_gamma   90.00
#
_symmetry.space_group_name_H-M   'P 1'
#
loop_
_entity.id
_entity.type
_entity.pdbx_description
1 polymer ?
#
loop_
_entity_poly.entity_id
_entity_poly.type
_entity_poly.pdbx_seq_one_letter_code
_entity_poly.pdbx_strand_id
1 'polypeptide(L)'
;MTARRATRAKAGDGEAEAEVPVPRERIVRLLRESAALEELLERLTDAGRIGQARPAGDGRAAMIGAALALEPGDLLLGSARDLPAAVARGASLELVLRQAFAVSGDPALGRGLPGALQDATLGVRLGDGSAAAHLVHAAGFGHAARLRGQPRVALALFGSAAQAHGDLHAALGFAAVYRAQTVFVARGPIQDELWLDEIAQGWGIRAERVAGDDGGAVLQAVARARRRAISGEGPAVIDARLGAPAAPRDEEAWRNQTVQDAASVHAVAEDVRQRLGKARAAAEAASPVAPGTLTAEVYAERPWFLQTAETELER
;
A
#
# COMPACT_ATOMS: atom_id res chain seq x y z
N MET A 1 -54.54 5.81 0.40
CA MET A 1 -53.33 5.81 -0.44
C MET A 1 -52.31 4.86 0.18
N THR A 2 -52.37 3.59 -0.23
CA THR A 2 -51.55 2.48 0.25
C THR A 2 -50.21 2.48 -0.49
N ALA A 3 -49.12 2.84 0.19
CA ALA A 3 -47.78 2.81 -0.37
C ALA A 3 -47.28 1.36 -0.47
N ARG A 4 -47.05 0.90 -1.71
CA ARG A 4 -46.47 -0.41 -2.05
C ARG A 4 -45.09 -0.56 -1.42
N ARG A 5 -44.96 -1.50 -0.48
CA ARG A 5 -43.69 -2.11 -0.07
C ARG A 5 -43.15 -2.90 -1.27
N ALA A 6 -42.12 -2.38 -1.93
CA ALA A 6 -41.36 -3.14 -2.91
C ALA A 6 -40.52 -4.18 -2.14
N THR A 7 -40.94 -5.43 -2.17
CA THR A 7 -40.14 -6.60 -1.79
C THR A 7 -38.93 -6.67 -2.72
N ARG A 8 -37.76 -6.30 -2.20
CA ARG A 8 -36.47 -6.51 -2.87
C ARG A 8 -36.24 -8.02 -2.92
N ALA A 9 -36.28 -8.57 -4.13
CA ALA A 9 -35.98 -9.97 -4.39
C ALA A 9 -34.59 -10.31 -3.83
N LYS A 10 -34.53 -11.45 -3.13
CA LYS A 10 -33.31 -12.08 -2.66
C LYS A 10 -32.62 -12.65 -3.90
N ALA A 11 -31.62 -11.95 -4.43
CA ALA A 11 -30.73 -12.52 -5.44
C ALA A 11 -29.84 -13.54 -4.74
N GLY A 12 -30.30 -14.79 -4.71
CA GLY A 12 -29.42 -15.93 -4.71
C GLY A 12 -29.16 -16.26 -6.18
N ASP A 13 -27.90 -16.29 -6.56
CA ASP A 13 -27.29 -17.39 -7.31
C ASP A 13 -25.78 -17.17 -7.27
N GLY A 14 -25.08 -18.17 -6.73
CA GLY A 14 -23.64 -18.20 -6.63
C GLY A 14 -23.01 -18.40 -8.00
N GLU A 15 -22.76 -17.31 -8.72
CA GLU A 15 -21.64 -17.29 -9.64
C GLU A 15 -20.40 -17.57 -8.80
N ALA A 16 -19.74 -18.71 -9.02
CA ALA A 16 -18.43 -18.98 -8.47
C ALA A 16 -17.52 -17.84 -8.92
N GLU A 17 -17.30 -16.86 -8.04
CA GLU A 17 -16.51 -15.67 -8.35
C GLU A 17 -15.15 -16.13 -8.87
N ALA A 18 -14.84 -15.79 -10.13
CA ALA A 18 -13.61 -16.22 -10.76
C ALA A 18 -12.41 -15.85 -9.87
N GLU A 19 -11.72 -16.89 -9.39
CA GLU A 19 -10.57 -16.77 -8.53
C GLU A 19 -9.40 -16.23 -9.37
N VAL A 20 -8.71 -15.21 -8.86
CA VAL A 20 -7.53 -14.68 -9.55
C VAL A 20 -6.42 -15.72 -9.45
N PRO A 21 -5.73 -16.13 -10.53
CA PRO A 21 -4.63 -17.06 -10.39
C PRO A 21 -3.58 -16.51 -9.41
N VAL A 22 -3.26 -17.27 -8.35
CA VAL A 22 -2.28 -16.84 -7.34
C VAL A 22 -0.87 -17.12 -7.89
N PRO A 23 -0.06 -16.10 -8.21
CA PRO A 23 1.28 -16.30 -8.75
C PRO A 23 2.25 -16.54 -7.60
N ARG A 24 2.25 -17.76 -7.05
CA ARG A 24 2.91 -18.06 -5.78
C ARG A 24 4.42 -17.79 -5.82
N GLU A 25 5.10 -18.11 -6.91
CA GLU A 25 6.54 -17.82 -7.08
C GLU A 25 6.82 -16.31 -7.03
N ARG A 26 5.93 -15.51 -7.63
CA ARG A 26 6.02 -14.05 -7.61
C ARG A 26 5.82 -13.51 -6.18
N ILE A 27 4.86 -14.04 -5.43
CA ILE A 27 4.63 -13.64 -4.02
C ILE A 27 5.87 -13.95 -3.18
N VAL A 28 6.43 -15.17 -3.29
CA VAL A 28 7.63 -15.56 -2.54
C VAL A 28 8.83 -14.67 -2.88
N ARG A 29 9.05 -14.38 -4.16
CA ARG A 29 10.11 -13.46 -4.59
C ARG A 29 9.93 -12.07 -3.99
N LEU A 30 8.72 -11.51 -4.06
CA LEU A 30 8.40 -10.19 -3.50
C LEU A 30 8.57 -10.14 -1.98
N LEU A 31 8.21 -11.22 -1.27
CA LEU A 31 8.41 -11.33 0.18
C LEU A 31 9.91 -11.24 0.53
N ARG A 32 10.76 -11.93 -0.22
CA ARG A 32 12.21 -11.92 -0.04
C ARG A 32 12.86 -10.60 -0.42
N GLU A 33 12.46 -10.04 -1.55
CA GLU A 33 12.91 -8.72 -1.98
C GLU A 33 12.58 -7.67 -0.92
N SER A 34 11.34 -7.70 -0.40
CA SER A 34 10.90 -6.77 0.63
C SER A 34 11.64 -6.98 1.96
N ALA A 35 11.83 -8.22 2.40
CA ALA A 35 12.55 -8.51 3.64
C ALA A 35 14.04 -8.07 3.55
N ALA A 36 14.72 -8.38 2.45
CA ALA A 36 16.11 -7.97 2.25
C ALA A 36 16.26 -6.46 2.13
N LEU A 37 15.30 -5.79 1.48
CA LEU A 37 15.24 -4.32 1.41
C LEU A 37 15.04 -3.71 2.80
N GLU A 38 14.12 -4.22 3.60
CA GLU A 38 13.88 -3.74 4.97
C GLU A 38 15.13 -3.88 5.84
N GLU A 39 15.78 -5.05 5.85
CA GLU A 39 17.02 -5.29 6.59
C GLU A 39 18.14 -4.33 6.13
N LEU A 40 18.22 -4.03 4.82
CA LEU A 40 19.15 -3.04 4.32
C LEU A 40 18.83 -1.63 4.84
N LEU A 41 17.57 -1.20 4.79
CA LEU A 41 17.16 0.12 5.26
C LEU A 41 17.39 0.28 6.77
N GLU A 42 17.15 -0.76 7.57
CA GLU A 42 17.46 -0.78 9.00
C GLU A 42 18.98 -0.60 9.22
N ARG A 43 19.82 -1.41 8.57
CA ARG A 43 21.29 -1.26 8.67
C ARG A 43 21.78 0.13 8.22
N LEU A 44 21.17 0.71 7.18
CA LEU A 44 21.50 2.06 6.74
C LEU A 44 21.08 3.11 7.77
N THR A 45 19.98 2.89 8.49
CA THR A 45 19.53 3.76 9.58
C THR A 45 20.49 3.67 10.77
N ASP A 46 20.85 2.46 11.18
CA ASP A 46 21.80 2.23 12.28
C ASP A 46 23.19 2.83 11.98
N ALA A 47 23.59 2.82 10.71
CA ALA A 47 24.81 3.45 10.23
C ALA A 47 24.71 4.98 10.05
N GLY A 48 23.55 5.59 10.34
CA GLY A 48 23.31 7.03 10.14
C GLY A 48 23.31 7.48 8.68
N ARG A 49 23.12 6.55 7.74
CA ARG A 49 23.19 6.79 6.29
C ARG A 49 21.86 7.26 5.71
N ILE A 50 20.75 6.92 6.37
CA ILE A 50 19.40 7.45 6.11
C ILE A 50 18.75 7.82 7.45
N GLY A 51 17.75 8.70 7.43
CA GLY A 51 17.16 9.23 8.67
C GLY A 51 16.32 8.24 9.48
N GLN A 52 15.65 7.30 8.83
CA GLN A 52 14.83 6.27 9.49
C GLN A 52 14.52 5.10 8.55
N ALA A 53 14.27 3.93 9.13
CA ALA A 53 13.58 2.81 8.49
C ALA A 53 12.25 2.55 9.20
N ARG A 54 11.23 2.16 8.42
CA ARG A 54 9.91 1.82 8.95
C ARG A 54 9.47 0.46 8.40
N PRO A 55 10.03 -0.65 8.89
CA PRO A 55 9.75 -1.98 8.36
C PRO A 55 8.26 -2.36 8.52
N ALA A 56 7.75 -3.12 7.55
CA ALA A 56 6.45 -3.78 7.63
C ALA A 56 6.47 -4.94 8.63
N GLY A 57 7.61 -5.63 8.75
CA GLY A 57 7.73 -6.87 9.53
C GLY A 57 6.80 -7.96 8.99
N ASP A 58 6.13 -8.68 9.86
CA ASP A 58 5.27 -9.82 9.48
C ASP A 58 4.05 -9.42 8.62
N GLY A 59 3.74 -8.12 8.52
CA GLY A 59 2.63 -7.61 7.70
C GLY A 59 2.88 -7.60 6.19
N ARG A 60 4.07 -8.02 5.71
CA ARG A 60 4.46 -7.99 4.28
C ARG A 60 3.50 -8.75 3.37
N ALA A 61 3.02 -9.93 3.80
CA ALA A 61 2.16 -10.77 2.97
C ALA A 61 0.85 -10.07 2.61
N ALA A 62 0.18 -9.44 3.58
CA ALA A 62 -1.02 -8.64 3.36
C ALA A 62 -0.77 -7.47 2.38
N MET A 63 0.33 -6.75 2.55
CA MET A 63 0.69 -5.62 1.67
C MET A 63 0.89 -6.07 0.22
N ILE A 64 1.64 -7.16 0.02
CA ILE A 64 1.94 -7.72 -1.29
C ILE A 64 0.67 -8.27 -1.94
N GLY A 65 -0.11 -9.07 -1.21
CA GLY A 65 -1.36 -9.64 -1.70
C GLY A 65 -2.34 -8.57 -2.16
N ALA A 66 -2.51 -7.52 -1.33
CA ALA A 66 -3.38 -6.40 -1.65
C ALA A 66 -2.93 -5.63 -2.89
N ALA A 67 -1.63 -5.36 -3.01
CA ALA A 67 -1.06 -4.66 -4.16
C ALA A 67 -1.16 -5.46 -5.47
N LEU A 68 -1.00 -6.78 -5.42
CA LEU A 68 -1.09 -7.66 -6.60
C LEU A 68 -2.51 -7.75 -7.18
N ALA A 69 -3.53 -7.44 -6.39
CA ALA A 69 -4.92 -7.39 -6.86
C ALA A 69 -5.29 -6.08 -7.58
N LEU A 70 -4.38 -5.11 -7.62
CA LEU A 70 -4.57 -3.84 -8.31
C LEU A 70 -4.17 -3.94 -9.79
N GLU A 71 -4.94 -3.25 -10.64
CA GLU A 71 -4.74 -3.15 -12.08
C GLU A 71 -4.07 -1.80 -12.47
N PRO A 72 -3.65 -1.64 -13.74
CA PRO A 72 -3.23 -0.34 -14.25
C PRO A 72 -4.33 0.72 -14.05
N GLY A 73 -3.95 1.88 -13.53
CA GLY A 73 -4.87 2.96 -13.19
C GLY A 73 -5.43 2.89 -11.76
N ASP A 74 -5.40 1.77 -11.06
CA ASP A 74 -5.75 1.79 -9.63
C ASP A 74 -4.74 2.61 -8.81
N LEU A 75 -5.21 3.18 -7.70
CA LEU A 75 -4.39 3.99 -6.81
C LEU A 75 -4.14 3.25 -5.49
N LEU A 76 -2.88 3.02 -5.15
CA LEU A 76 -2.42 2.53 -3.87
C LEU A 76 -2.06 3.73 -2.97
N LEU A 77 -2.75 3.85 -1.85
CA LEU A 77 -2.39 4.78 -0.78
C LEU A 77 -1.98 4.01 0.47
N GLY A 78 -0.95 4.49 1.14
CA GLY A 78 -0.47 3.91 2.38
C GLY A 78 0.46 4.84 3.14
N SER A 79 1.25 4.24 4.01
CA SER A 79 2.29 4.88 4.82
C SER A 79 3.68 4.43 4.38
N ALA A 80 4.72 5.05 4.93
CA ALA A 80 6.10 4.64 4.74
C ALA A 80 6.40 3.18 5.16
N ARG A 81 5.50 2.52 5.91
CA ARG A 81 5.60 1.08 6.23
C ARG A 81 5.15 0.17 5.09
N ASP A 82 4.51 0.70 4.06
CA ASP A 82 3.85 -0.06 3.00
C ASP A 82 4.73 -0.18 1.73
N LEU A 83 6.05 -0.01 1.87
CA LEU A 83 7.02 -0.26 0.79
C LEU A 83 6.86 -1.64 0.12
N PRO A 84 6.56 -2.75 0.83
CA PRO A 84 6.30 -4.04 0.18
C PRO A 84 5.16 -3.99 -0.84
N ALA A 85 4.12 -3.19 -0.59
CA ALA A 85 3.02 -2.99 -1.54
C ALA A 85 3.48 -2.19 -2.77
N ALA A 86 4.32 -1.18 -2.58
CA ALA A 86 4.90 -0.41 -3.70
C ALA A 86 5.81 -1.28 -4.58
N VAL A 87 6.67 -2.11 -3.98
CA VAL A 87 7.52 -3.05 -4.71
C VAL A 87 6.66 -4.07 -5.47
N ALA A 88 5.60 -4.60 -4.86
CA ALA A 88 4.64 -5.47 -5.53
C ALA A 88 3.92 -4.80 -6.71
N ARG A 89 3.67 -3.49 -6.64
CA ARG A 89 3.17 -2.66 -7.75
C ARG A 89 4.19 -2.38 -8.84
N GLY A 90 5.46 -2.73 -8.63
CA GLY A 90 6.52 -2.59 -9.62
C GLY A 90 7.53 -1.48 -9.33
N ALA A 91 7.48 -0.85 -8.15
CA ALA A 91 8.54 0.08 -7.75
C ALA A 91 9.89 -0.66 -7.71
N SER A 92 10.89 -0.11 -8.40
CA SER A 92 12.22 -0.74 -8.44
C SER A 92 12.94 -0.53 -7.11
N LEU A 93 13.81 -1.48 -6.74
CA LEU A 93 14.65 -1.35 -5.54
C LEU A 93 15.54 -0.10 -5.62
N GLU A 94 16.00 0.27 -6.83
CA GLU A 94 16.79 1.48 -7.05
C GLU A 94 15.97 2.74 -6.79
N LEU A 95 14.71 2.79 -7.22
CA LEU A 95 13.82 3.91 -6.94
C LEU A 95 13.60 4.08 -5.43
N VAL A 96 13.33 2.98 -4.72
CA VAL A 96 13.15 3.02 -3.27
C VAL A 96 14.42 3.51 -2.56
N LEU A 97 15.59 3.01 -2.97
CA LEU A 97 16.86 3.42 -2.36
C LEU A 97 17.22 4.86 -2.69
N ARG A 98 16.97 5.34 -3.91
CA ARG A 98 17.16 6.76 -4.27
C ARG A 98 16.29 7.68 -3.40
N GLN A 99 15.04 7.29 -3.15
CA GLN A 99 14.15 8.01 -2.25
C GLN A 99 14.66 7.98 -0.81
N ALA A 100 15.09 6.81 -0.31
CA ALA A 100 15.62 6.69 1.05
C ALA A 100 16.90 7.51 1.27
N PHE A 101 17.78 7.60 0.26
CA PHE A 101 19.00 8.40 0.30
C PHE A 101 18.80 9.88 -0.01
N ALA A 102 17.61 10.30 -0.47
CA ALA A 102 17.32 11.66 -0.93
C ALA A 102 18.31 12.15 -2.01
N VAL A 103 18.55 11.33 -3.03
CA VAL A 103 19.47 11.60 -4.15
C VAL A 103 18.74 11.80 -5.48
N SER A 104 19.47 12.22 -6.51
CA SER A 104 18.93 12.42 -7.85
C SER A 104 18.18 11.19 -8.37
N GLY A 105 16.99 11.41 -8.92
CA GLY A 105 16.08 10.34 -9.33
C GLY A 105 15.08 9.91 -8.24
N ASP A 106 15.13 10.50 -7.05
CA ASP A 106 13.99 10.49 -6.11
C ASP A 106 12.81 11.31 -6.68
N PRO A 107 11.62 10.72 -6.87
CA PRO A 107 10.42 11.44 -7.32
C PRO A 107 9.99 12.57 -6.38
N ALA A 108 10.32 12.48 -5.09
CA ALA A 108 10.00 13.51 -4.10
C ALA A 108 11.09 14.58 -4.00
N LEU A 109 12.15 14.50 -4.83
CA LEU A 109 13.26 15.46 -4.84
C LEU A 109 13.92 15.63 -3.47
N GLY A 110 14.05 14.54 -2.71
CA GLY A 110 14.65 14.51 -1.37
C GLY A 110 13.81 15.14 -0.27
N ARG A 111 12.56 15.53 -0.56
CA ARG A 111 11.69 16.26 0.39
C ARG A 111 10.88 15.35 1.30
N GLY A 112 10.67 14.09 0.92
CA GLY A 112 9.92 13.11 1.70
C GLY A 112 10.82 12.35 2.67
N LEU A 113 10.28 11.96 3.84
CA LEU A 113 10.99 11.04 4.73
C LEU A 113 11.23 9.68 4.04
N PRO A 114 12.31 8.95 4.39
CA PRO A 114 12.53 7.61 3.85
C PRO A 114 11.29 6.71 4.00
N GLY A 115 10.91 6.06 2.90
CA GLY A 115 9.71 5.22 2.76
C GLY A 115 8.48 5.94 2.18
N ALA A 116 8.47 7.28 2.12
CA ALA A 116 7.37 8.08 1.58
C ALA A 116 7.35 8.11 0.03
N LEU A 117 7.39 6.93 -0.58
CA LEU A 117 7.52 6.76 -2.02
C LEU A 117 6.26 7.25 -2.76
N GLN A 118 6.49 7.97 -3.85
CA GLN A 118 5.45 8.46 -4.74
C GLN A 118 5.81 8.10 -6.19
N ASP A 119 4.88 7.48 -6.91
CA ASP A 119 5.03 7.17 -8.32
C ASP A 119 3.65 7.24 -9.01
N ALA A 120 3.46 8.28 -9.83
CA ALA A 120 2.19 8.50 -10.51
C ALA A 120 1.91 7.45 -11.60
N THR A 121 2.94 6.90 -12.23
CA THR A 121 2.81 5.89 -13.29
C THR A 121 2.36 4.55 -12.71
N LEU A 122 2.89 4.17 -11.55
CA LEU A 122 2.48 2.97 -10.82
C LEU A 122 1.18 3.17 -10.01
N GLY A 123 0.75 4.41 -9.84
CA GLY A 123 -0.37 4.76 -8.98
C GLY A 123 -0.05 4.49 -7.51
N VAL A 124 1.15 4.84 -7.05
CA VAL A 124 1.62 4.63 -5.67
C VAL A 124 1.79 5.96 -4.97
N ARG A 125 1.20 6.08 -3.77
CA ARG A 125 1.42 7.23 -2.89
C ARG A 125 1.49 6.79 -1.43
N LEU A 126 2.71 6.70 -0.91
CA LEU A 126 2.98 6.40 0.49
C LEU A 126 3.29 7.69 1.26
N GLY A 127 2.55 7.95 2.33
CA GLY A 127 2.71 9.13 3.18
C GLY A 127 3.74 8.93 4.30
N ASP A 128 4.30 10.04 4.78
CA ASP A 128 5.40 10.12 5.74
C ASP A 128 4.98 10.30 7.21
N GLY A 129 3.82 10.90 7.50
CA GLY A 129 3.51 11.35 8.87
C GLY A 129 2.16 10.91 9.48
N SER A 130 1.08 10.85 8.71
CA SER A 130 -0.25 10.58 9.27
C SER A 130 -0.60 9.09 9.28
N ALA A 131 -1.25 8.64 10.36
CA ALA A 131 -1.74 7.27 10.47
C ALA A 131 -2.98 7.02 9.60
N ALA A 132 -3.75 8.06 9.25
CA ALA A 132 -5.08 7.91 8.64
C ALA A 132 -5.47 8.95 7.58
N ALA A 133 -4.73 10.05 7.41
CA ALA A 133 -5.16 11.14 6.52
C ALA A 133 -5.36 10.70 5.06
N HIS A 134 -4.57 9.75 4.58
CA HIS A 134 -4.69 9.19 3.22
C HIS A 134 -5.99 8.43 2.99
N LEU A 135 -6.69 7.98 4.04
CA LEU A 135 -7.94 7.25 3.93
C LEU A 135 -9.06 8.09 3.31
N VAL A 136 -9.16 9.36 3.70
CA VAL A 136 -10.17 10.29 3.15
C VAL A 136 -9.84 10.61 1.69
N HIS A 137 -8.55 10.75 1.34
CA HIS A 137 -8.11 10.91 -0.04
C HIS A 137 -8.45 9.68 -0.90
N ALA A 138 -8.33 8.47 -0.35
CA ALA A 138 -8.76 7.24 -1.01
C ALA A 138 -10.26 7.22 -1.30
N ALA A 139 -11.08 7.63 -0.33
CA ALA A 139 -12.52 7.76 -0.49
C ALA A 139 -12.90 8.78 -1.57
N GLY A 140 -12.25 9.95 -1.57
CA GLY A 140 -12.45 11.00 -2.57
C GLY A 140 -12.04 10.55 -3.99
N PHE A 141 -10.91 9.88 -4.12
CA PHE A 141 -10.47 9.32 -5.40
C PHE A 141 -11.45 8.26 -5.92
N GLY A 142 -11.87 7.33 -5.06
CA GLY A 142 -12.84 6.29 -5.43
C GLY A 142 -14.19 6.88 -5.83
N HIS A 143 -14.62 7.95 -5.17
CA HIS A 143 -15.82 8.69 -5.56
C HIS A 143 -15.66 9.37 -6.94
N ALA A 144 -14.52 10.01 -7.18
CA ALA A 144 -14.23 10.65 -8.45
C ALA A 144 -14.14 9.63 -9.61
N ALA A 145 -13.55 8.45 -9.37
CA ALA A 145 -13.50 7.36 -10.34
C ALA A 145 -14.91 6.88 -10.71
N ARG A 146 -15.80 6.72 -9.70
CA ARG A 146 -17.21 6.40 -9.90
C ARG A 146 -17.95 7.45 -10.72
N LEU A 147 -17.82 8.74 -10.36
CA LEU A 147 -18.49 9.83 -11.08
C LEU A 147 -18.09 9.89 -12.56
N ARG A 148 -16.85 9.49 -12.87
CA ARG A 148 -16.32 9.45 -14.24
C ARG A 148 -16.58 8.12 -14.96
N GLY A 149 -17.26 7.16 -14.33
CA GLY A 149 -17.46 5.82 -14.90
C GLY A 149 -16.17 5.06 -15.18
N GLN A 150 -15.10 5.33 -14.41
CA GLN A 150 -13.80 4.72 -14.63
C GLN A 150 -13.70 3.39 -13.88
N PRO A 151 -13.26 2.29 -14.52
CA PRO A 151 -13.14 0.98 -13.88
C PRO A 151 -11.86 0.85 -13.05
N ARG A 152 -11.66 1.79 -12.11
CA ARG A 152 -10.48 1.85 -11.22
C ARG A 152 -10.87 2.11 -9.77
N VAL A 153 -10.09 1.60 -8.84
CA VAL A 153 -10.31 1.76 -7.39
C VAL A 153 -9.18 2.53 -6.73
N ALA A 154 -9.46 3.11 -5.56
CA ALA A 154 -8.43 3.40 -4.57
C ALA A 154 -8.34 2.23 -3.59
N LEU A 155 -7.13 1.76 -3.32
CA LEU A 155 -6.83 0.86 -2.22
C LEU A 155 -6.04 1.61 -1.16
N ALA A 156 -6.51 1.56 0.08
CA ALA A 156 -5.91 2.27 1.20
C ALA A 156 -5.45 1.29 2.27
N LEU A 157 -4.14 1.17 2.46
CA LEU A 157 -3.53 0.37 3.51
C LEU A 157 -3.47 1.18 4.81
N PHE A 158 -3.83 0.58 5.94
CA PHE A 158 -3.70 1.22 7.25
C PHE A 158 -3.38 0.24 8.37
N GLY A 159 -2.74 0.74 9.43
CA GLY A 159 -2.46 -0.01 10.65
C GLY A 159 -3.46 0.26 11.76
N SER A 160 -3.29 -0.43 12.90
CA SER A 160 -4.13 -0.26 14.09
C SER A 160 -4.24 1.19 14.57
N ALA A 161 -3.15 1.96 14.48
CA ALA A 161 -3.12 3.37 14.87
C ALA A 161 -4.21 4.21 14.19
N ALA A 162 -4.58 3.91 12.93
CA ALA A 162 -5.58 4.67 12.19
C ALA A 162 -6.98 4.60 12.83
N GLN A 163 -7.26 3.57 13.64
CA GLN A 163 -8.58 3.39 14.26
C GLN A 163 -8.87 4.43 15.34
N ALA A 164 -7.83 4.94 15.99
CA ALA A 164 -7.97 6.01 16.97
C ALA A 164 -8.17 7.39 16.30
N HIS A 165 -8.02 7.50 14.98
CA HIS A 165 -8.16 8.75 14.25
C HIS A 165 -9.55 8.91 13.65
N GLY A 166 -10.16 10.10 13.84
CA GLY A 166 -11.45 10.45 13.23
C GLY A 166 -11.45 10.36 11.70
N ASP A 167 -10.29 10.48 11.05
CA ASP A 167 -10.13 10.34 9.60
C ASP A 167 -10.58 8.98 9.07
N LEU A 168 -10.42 7.89 9.84
CA LEU A 168 -10.94 6.57 9.44
C LEU A 168 -12.47 6.62 9.34
N HIS A 169 -13.14 7.15 10.35
CA HIS A 169 -14.61 7.26 10.37
C HIS A 169 -15.11 8.21 9.29
N ALA A 170 -14.42 9.33 9.06
CA ALA A 170 -14.74 10.26 7.98
C ALA A 170 -14.62 9.59 6.61
N ALA A 171 -13.54 8.83 6.37
CA ALA A 171 -13.31 8.11 5.12
C ALA A 171 -14.38 7.03 4.87
N LEU A 172 -14.68 6.21 5.89
CA LEU A 172 -15.68 5.15 5.80
C LEU A 172 -17.08 5.73 5.56
N GLY A 173 -17.49 6.74 6.34
CA GLY A 173 -18.78 7.39 6.19
C GLY A 173 -18.95 8.06 4.82
N PHE A 174 -17.93 8.79 4.34
CA PHE A 174 -17.95 9.39 3.01
C PHE A 174 -18.04 8.31 1.93
N ALA A 175 -17.20 7.27 2.01
CA ALA A 175 -17.19 6.20 1.03
C ALA A 175 -18.53 5.45 0.98
N ALA A 176 -19.16 5.22 2.13
CA ALA A 176 -20.47 4.58 2.23
C ALA A 176 -21.58 5.41 1.56
N VAL A 177 -21.70 6.68 1.95
CA VAL A 177 -22.74 7.60 1.44
C VAL A 177 -22.64 7.75 -0.07
N TYR A 178 -21.43 7.93 -0.58
CA TYR A 178 -21.18 8.18 -2.01
C TYR A 178 -20.91 6.91 -2.82
N ARG A 179 -21.00 5.72 -2.20
CA ARG A 179 -20.66 4.43 -2.78
C ARG A 179 -19.33 4.47 -3.54
N ALA A 180 -18.31 5.04 -2.92
CA ALA A 180 -17.01 5.27 -3.53
C ALA A 180 -16.35 3.94 -3.96
N GLN A 181 -15.61 3.97 -5.06
CA GLN A 181 -14.79 2.86 -5.54
C GLN A 181 -13.51 2.72 -4.70
N THR A 182 -13.66 2.32 -3.43
CA THR A 182 -12.55 2.31 -2.45
C THR A 182 -12.51 1.00 -1.66
N VAL A 183 -11.31 0.42 -1.54
CA VAL A 183 -11.03 -0.77 -0.73
C VAL A 183 -10.09 -0.38 0.41
N PHE A 184 -10.56 -0.50 1.64
CA PHE A 184 -9.77 -0.22 2.85
C PHE A 184 -9.19 -1.53 3.37
N VAL A 185 -7.86 -1.61 3.51
CA VAL A 185 -7.18 -2.84 3.94
C VAL A 185 -6.41 -2.58 5.23
N ALA A 186 -6.85 -3.20 6.32
CA ALA A 186 -6.16 -3.16 7.59
C ALA A 186 -5.05 -4.22 7.61
N ARG A 187 -3.85 -3.85 8.05
CA ARG A 187 -2.68 -4.74 8.10
C ARG A 187 -1.86 -4.55 9.37
N GLY A 188 -0.96 -5.49 9.65
CA GLY A 188 -0.14 -5.51 10.87
C GLY A 188 -0.74 -6.40 11.96
N PRO A 189 -0.22 -6.36 13.21
CA PRO A 189 -0.71 -7.20 14.29
C PRO A 189 -2.14 -6.81 14.71
N ILE A 190 -2.94 -7.81 15.08
CA ILE A 190 -4.15 -7.58 15.87
C ILE A 190 -3.69 -7.10 17.26
N GLN A 191 -4.23 -5.96 17.68
CA GLN A 191 -4.19 -5.49 19.06
C GLN A 191 -5.62 -5.64 19.58
N ASP A 192 -5.80 -6.14 20.80
CA ASP A 192 -7.05 -6.72 21.36
C ASP A 192 -8.28 -5.80 21.43
N GLU A 193 -8.22 -4.60 20.85
CA GLU A 193 -9.22 -3.53 20.99
C GLU A 193 -9.93 -3.15 19.67
N LEU A 194 -9.71 -3.90 18.59
CA LEU A 194 -9.98 -3.41 17.24
C LEU A 194 -11.14 -4.13 16.53
N TRP A 195 -12.32 -3.52 16.60
CA TRP A 195 -13.64 -3.97 16.09
C TRP A 195 -13.93 -3.50 14.66
N LEU A 196 -13.04 -3.82 13.70
CA LEU A 196 -13.18 -3.33 12.32
C LEU A 196 -14.46 -3.79 11.63
N ASP A 197 -14.89 -5.02 11.93
CA ASP A 197 -16.12 -5.58 11.36
C ASP A 197 -17.34 -4.78 11.85
N GLU A 198 -17.39 -4.47 13.14
CA GLU A 198 -18.44 -3.66 13.77
C GLU A 198 -18.42 -2.21 13.27
N ILE A 199 -17.24 -1.60 13.16
CA ILE A 199 -17.08 -0.24 12.62
C ILE A 199 -17.59 -0.19 11.17
N ALA A 200 -17.18 -1.14 10.33
CA ALA A 200 -17.62 -1.22 8.94
C ALA A 200 -19.14 -1.43 8.84
N GLN A 201 -19.68 -2.35 9.64
CA GLN A 201 -21.13 -2.60 9.73
C GLN A 201 -21.91 -1.37 10.17
N GLY A 202 -21.39 -0.58 11.11
CA GLY A 202 -21.98 0.68 11.55
C GLY A 202 -22.16 1.70 10.42
N TRP A 203 -21.27 1.68 9.42
CA TRP A 203 -21.37 2.49 8.20
C TRP A 203 -22.12 1.80 7.05
N GLY A 204 -22.61 0.57 7.25
CA GLY A 204 -23.24 -0.24 6.20
C GLY A 204 -22.23 -0.71 5.13
N ILE A 205 -20.94 -0.79 5.48
CA ILE A 205 -19.86 -1.24 4.61
C ILE A 205 -19.61 -2.73 4.85
N ARG A 206 -19.35 -3.47 3.77
CA ARG A 206 -18.98 -4.88 3.87
C ARG A 206 -17.57 -5.01 4.45
N ALA A 207 -17.44 -5.78 5.52
CA ALA A 207 -16.16 -6.23 6.05
C ALA A 207 -15.90 -7.70 5.71
N GLU A 208 -14.65 -8.04 5.42
CA GLU A 208 -14.17 -9.40 5.22
C GLU A 208 -12.86 -9.58 5.98
N ARG A 209 -12.79 -10.55 6.88
CA ARG A 209 -11.55 -10.92 7.58
C ARG A 209 -10.83 -12.03 6.83
N VAL A 210 -9.53 -11.86 6.63
CA VAL A 210 -8.63 -12.83 6.00
C VAL A 210 -7.31 -12.91 6.77
N ALA A 211 -6.61 -14.03 6.65
CA ALA A 211 -5.32 -14.22 7.30
C ALA A 211 -4.28 -13.28 6.67
N GLY A 212 -3.75 -12.32 7.44
CA GLY A 212 -2.79 -11.31 6.95
C GLY A 212 -1.42 -11.87 6.53
N ASP A 213 -1.10 -13.06 7.02
CA ASP A 213 0.06 -13.86 6.65
C ASP A 213 -0.20 -14.75 5.44
N ASP A 214 -1.41 -14.76 4.87
CA ASP A 214 -1.76 -15.40 3.59
C ASP A 214 -1.99 -14.33 2.50
N GLY A 215 -0.92 -13.91 1.84
CA GLY A 215 -0.98 -12.96 0.72
C GLY A 215 -1.82 -13.45 -0.46
N GLY A 216 -2.00 -14.77 -0.63
CA GLY A 216 -2.90 -15.32 -1.66
C GLY A 216 -4.36 -15.06 -1.31
N ALA A 217 -4.76 -15.35 -0.07
CA ALA A 217 -6.09 -15.04 0.43
C ALA A 217 -6.40 -13.54 0.41
N VAL A 218 -5.43 -12.71 0.79
CA VAL A 218 -5.57 -11.24 0.73
C VAL A 218 -5.74 -10.76 -0.71
N LEU A 219 -4.98 -11.31 -1.67
CA LEU A 219 -5.14 -11.03 -3.09
C LEU A 219 -6.57 -11.33 -3.55
N GLN A 220 -7.10 -12.51 -3.21
CA GLN A 220 -8.48 -12.87 -3.60
C GLN A 220 -9.51 -11.93 -3.00
N ALA A 221 -9.40 -11.61 -1.71
CA ALA A 221 -10.34 -10.72 -1.02
C ALA A 221 -10.33 -9.33 -1.66
N VAL A 222 -9.15 -8.77 -1.92
CA VAL A 222 -9.02 -7.45 -2.55
C VAL A 222 -9.53 -7.49 -3.99
N ALA A 223 -9.26 -8.54 -4.75
CA ALA A 223 -9.77 -8.67 -6.12
C ALA A 223 -11.30 -8.74 -6.17
N ARG A 224 -11.94 -9.48 -5.24
CA ARG A 224 -13.39 -9.49 -5.08
C ARG A 224 -13.93 -8.10 -4.71
N ALA A 225 -13.35 -7.46 -3.70
CA ALA A 225 -13.74 -6.12 -3.26
C ALA A 225 -13.62 -5.09 -4.39
N ARG A 226 -12.53 -5.15 -5.16
CA ARG A 226 -12.30 -4.32 -6.34
C ARG A 226 -13.42 -4.47 -7.37
N ARG A 227 -13.75 -5.70 -7.76
CA ARG A 227 -14.83 -5.99 -8.73
C ARG A 227 -16.16 -5.42 -8.26
N ARG A 228 -16.56 -5.68 -7.02
CA ARG A 228 -17.81 -5.18 -6.44
C ARG A 228 -17.87 -3.66 -6.39
N ALA A 229 -16.76 -3.02 -6.00
CA ALA A 229 -16.65 -1.56 -5.97
C ALA A 229 -16.89 -0.95 -7.35
N ILE A 230 -16.24 -1.49 -8.39
CA ILE A 230 -16.40 -1.04 -9.79
C ILE A 230 -17.82 -1.32 -10.31
N SER A 231 -18.44 -2.44 -9.92
CA SER A 231 -19.84 -2.77 -10.23
C SER A 231 -20.86 -1.89 -9.49
N GLY A 232 -20.40 -0.94 -8.68
CA GLY A 232 -21.23 0.05 -8.02
C GLY A 232 -21.85 -0.41 -6.70
N GLU A 233 -21.41 -1.54 -6.14
CA GLU A 233 -21.83 -2.06 -4.83
C GLU A 233 -21.27 -1.22 -3.66
N GLY A 234 -20.29 -0.34 -3.93
CA GLY A 234 -19.72 0.57 -2.95
C GLY A 234 -18.40 0.07 -2.35
N PRO A 235 -17.93 0.68 -1.25
CA PRO A 235 -16.63 0.38 -0.68
C PRO A 235 -16.64 -0.96 0.08
N ALA A 236 -15.44 -1.43 0.43
CA ALA A 236 -15.24 -2.59 1.28
C ALA A 236 -14.11 -2.36 2.29
N VAL A 237 -14.20 -3.04 3.43
CA VAL A 237 -13.13 -3.17 4.42
C VAL A 237 -12.61 -4.60 4.40
N ILE A 238 -11.29 -4.78 4.33
CA ILE A 238 -10.64 -6.07 4.45
C ILE A 238 -9.75 -6.02 5.68
N ASP A 239 -10.05 -6.87 6.65
CA ASP A 239 -9.24 -7.08 7.84
C ASP A 239 -8.20 -8.17 7.54
N ALA A 240 -7.01 -7.76 7.11
CA ALA A 240 -5.86 -8.61 6.81
C ALA A 240 -4.78 -8.48 7.89
N ARG A 241 -5.19 -8.37 9.16
CA ARG A 241 -4.26 -8.30 10.29
C ARG A 241 -3.87 -9.70 10.79
N LEU A 242 -2.73 -9.76 11.47
CA LEU A 242 -2.16 -10.99 12.00
C LEU A 242 -2.78 -11.31 13.37
N GLY A 243 -3.36 -12.50 13.53
CA GLY A 243 -3.92 -12.98 14.81
C GLY A 243 -2.89 -13.19 15.92
N ALA A 244 -3.22 -13.94 16.97
CA ALA A 244 -2.23 -14.45 17.93
C ALA A 244 -1.26 -15.44 17.23
N PRO A 245 0.00 -15.57 17.67
CA PRO A 245 0.95 -16.48 17.03
C PRO A 245 0.51 -17.93 17.20
N ALA A 246 -0.02 -18.53 16.14
CA ALA A 246 -0.21 -19.96 16.02
C ALA A 246 0.99 -20.54 15.26
N ALA A 247 1.99 -21.03 15.99
CA ALA A 247 3.17 -21.72 15.44
C ALA A 247 4.10 -20.82 14.56
N PRO A 248 5.30 -21.26 14.13
CA PRO A 248 6.32 -20.35 13.62
C PRO A 248 5.84 -19.68 12.32
N ARG A 249 5.81 -18.35 12.35
CA ARG A 249 5.32 -17.44 11.31
C ARG A 249 6.34 -17.19 10.20
N ASP A 250 7.37 -18.01 10.18
CA ASP A 250 8.51 -17.79 9.33
C ASP A 250 8.15 -18.03 7.87
N GLU A 251 8.99 -17.48 7.01
CA GLU A 251 9.19 -17.86 5.62
C GLU A 251 9.06 -19.40 5.37
N GLU A 252 9.29 -20.22 6.40
CA GLU A 252 9.12 -21.67 6.46
C GLU A 252 7.67 -22.16 6.23
N ALA A 253 6.65 -21.47 6.75
CA ALA A 253 5.24 -21.81 6.47
C ALA A 253 4.90 -21.61 4.98
N TRP A 254 5.56 -20.65 4.33
CA TRP A 254 5.46 -20.38 2.89
C TRP A 254 6.39 -21.24 2.02
N ARG A 255 7.58 -21.61 2.52
CA ARG A 255 8.46 -22.63 1.91
C ARG A 255 7.70 -23.93 1.71
N ASN A 256 6.90 -24.34 2.71
CA ASN A 256 6.16 -25.59 2.70
C ASN A 256 4.99 -25.64 1.70
N GLN A 257 4.60 -24.52 1.08
CA GLN A 257 3.45 -24.49 0.15
C GLN A 257 3.79 -24.13 -1.31
N THR A 258 5.05 -23.76 -1.64
CA THR A 258 5.36 -23.35 -3.03
C THR A 258 6.76 -23.70 -3.54
N VAL A 259 7.83 -23.37 -2.83
CA VAL A 259 9.20 -23.60 -3.32
C VAL A 259 9.74 -24.85 -2.65
N GLN A 260 9.55 -25.99 -3.31
CA GLN A 260 9.72 -27.31 -2.69
C GLN A 260 11.18 -27.76 -2.52
N ASP A 261 12.17 -27.08 -3.10
CA ASP A 261 13.58 -27.42 -2.92
C ASP A 261 14.48 -26.26 -2.46
N ALA A 262 15.51 -26.61 -1.69
CA ALA A 262 16.48 -25.68 -1.12
C ALA A 262 17.31 -24.95 -2.20
N ALA A 263 17.46 -25.56 -3.39
CA ALA A 263 18.22 -25.00 -4.51
C ALA A 263 17.51 -23.78 -5.11
N SER A 264 16.20 -23.87 -5.33
CA SER A 264 15.37 -22.77 -5.83
C SER A 264 15.28 -21.62 -4.82
N VAL A 265 15.20 -21.96 -3.53
CA VAL A 265 15.33 -20.99 -2.43
C VAL A 265 16.67 -20.28 -2.46
N HIS A 266 17.78 -20.99 -2.61
CA HIS A 266 19.09 -20.37 -2.65
C HIS A 266 19.25 -19.45 -3.87
N ALA A 267 18.80 -19.89 -5.05
CA ALA A 267 18.87 -19.12 -6.28
C ALA A 267 18.08 -17.80 -6.20
N VAL A 268 16.85 -17.82 -5.66
CA VAL A 268 16.07 -16.59 -5.47
C VAL A 268 16.75 -15.66 -4.47
N ALA A 269 17.29 -16.19 -3.38
CA ALA A 269 17.99 -15.35 -2.39
C ALA A 269 19.24 -14.67 -2.98
N GLU A 270 19.99 -15.39 -3.83
CA GLU A 270 21.16 -14.85 -4.52
C GLU A 270 20.77 -13.77 -5.54
N ASP A 271 19.74 -14.00 -6.37
CA ASP A 271 19.22 -13.00 -7.31
C ASP A 271 18.76 -11.73 -6.59
N VAL A 272 18.01 -11.87 -5.50
CA VAL A 272 17.57 -10.73 -4.67
C VAL A 272 18.78 -9.96 -4.14
N ARG A 273 19.79 -10.65 -3.63
CA ARG A 273 21.02 -10.02 -3.10
C ARG A 273 21.76 -9.25 -4.19
N GLN A 274 21.92 -9.82 -5.38
CA GLN A 274 22.59 -9.18 -6.51
C GLN A 274 21.82 -7.94 -6.99
N ARG A 275 20.49 -8.06 -7.15
CA ARG A 275 19.64 -6.94 -7.57
C ARG A 275 19.65 -5.80 -6.55
N LEU A 276 19.56 -6.13 -5.26
CA LEU A 276 19.61 -5.15 -4.18
C LEU A 276 20.99 -4.49 -4.10
N GLY A 277 22.07 -5.26 -4.26
CA GLY A 277 23.44 -4.74 -4.31
C GLY A 277 23.67 -3.77 -5.46
N LYS A 278 23.18 -4.11 -6.66
CA LYS A 278 23.24 -3.23 -7.83
C LYS A 278 22.43 -1.94 -7.62
N ALA A 279 21.21 -2.06 -7.11
CA ALA A 279 20.33 -0.93 -6.81
C ALA A 279 20.96 0.01 -5.77
N ARG A 280 21.57 -0.54 -4.73
CA ARG A 280 22.31 0.22 -3.72
C ARG A 280 23.49 0.96 -4.32
N ALA A 281 24.34 0.28 -5.08
CA ALA A 281 25.50 0.90 -5.73
C ALA A 281 25.07 2.05 -6.65
N ALA A 282 23.97 1.88 -7.41
CA ALA A 282 23.42 2.91 -8.27
C ALA A 282 22.87 4.12 -7.49
N ALA A 283 22.24 3.89 -6.35
CA ALA A 283 21.75 4.97 -5.48
C ALA A 283 22.87 5.70 -4.75
N GLU A 284 23.90 4.99 -4.26
CA GLU A 284 25.07 5.60 -3.60
C GLU A 284 25.94 6.40 -4.58
N ALA A 285 25.99 6.00 -5.86
CA ALA A 285 26.71 6.72 -6.91
C ALA A 285 25.93 7.92 -7.47
N ALA A 286 24.65 8.07 -7.13
CA ALA A 286 23.81 9.15 -7.61
C ALA A 286 24.21 10.49 -6.95
N SER A 287 24.06 11.58 -7.69
CA SER A 287 24.35 12.91 -7.16
C SER A 287 23.30 13.34 -6.13
N PRO A 288 23.65 14.22 -5.17
CA PRO A 288 22.66 14.87 -4.33
C PRO A 288 21.59 15.58 -5.15
N VAL A 289 20.39 15.71 -4.60
CA VAL A 289 19.36 16.57 -5.22
C VAL A 289 19.85 18.02 -5.22
N ALA A 290 19.62 18.72 -6.33
CA ALA A 290 20.08 20.10 -6.50
C ALA A 290 19.38 21.05 -5.50
N PRO A 291 20.10 21.93 -4.79
CA PRO A 291 19.50 22.84 -3.81
C PRO A 291 18.34 23.70 -4.34
N GLY A 292 18.40 24.12 -5.61
CA GLY A 292 17.33 24.91 -6.25
C GLY A 292 15.98 24.20 -6.38
N THR A 293 15.93 22.87 -6.17
CA THR A 293 14.64 22.17 -6.10
C THR A 293 13.91 22.43 -4.79
N LEU A 294 14.54 22.98 -3.75
CA LEU A 294 13.90 23.17 -2.44
C LEU A 294 12.61 24.00 -2.53
N THR A 295 12.58 25.02 -3.38
CA THR A 295 11.42 25.91 -3.59
C THR A 295 10.59 25.55 -4.82
N ALA A 296 11.02 24.56 -5.60
CA ALA A 296 10.24 24.04 -6.73
C ALA A 296 8.99 23.29 -6.23
N GLU A 297 7.91 23.31 -7.02
CA GLU A 297 6.66 22.57 -6.76
C GLU A 297 5.91 22.90 -5.45
N VAL A 298 6.34 23.93 -4.70
CA VAL A 298 5.53 24.50 -3.61
C VAL A 298 4.20 25.03 -4.16
N TYR A 299 4.26 25.62 -5.35
CA TYR A 299 3.11 26.00 -6.18
C TYR A 299 3.34 25.54 -7.61
N ALA A 300 2.27 25.43 -8.41
CA ALA A 300 2.37 25.11 -9.84
C ALA A 300 3.17 26.17 -10.61
N GLU A 301 2.94 27.44 -10.30
CA GLU A 301 3.74 28.56 -10.78
C GLU A 301 4.44 29.22 -9.59
N ARG A 302 5.75 29.44 -9.71
CA ARG A 302 6.58 29.96 -8.62
C ARG A 302 6.23 31.43 -8.33
N PRO A 303 5.70 31.76 -7.14
CA PRO A 303 5.37 33.14 -6.79
C PRO A 303 6.63 33.99 -6.57
N TRP A 304 6.49 35.30 -6.67
CA TRP A 304 7.59 36.28 -6.54
C TRP A 304 8.42 36.08 -5.26
N PHE A 305 7.80 35.76 -4.12
CA PHE A 305 8.53 35.62 -2.86
C PHE A 305 9.44 34.39 -2.81
N LEU A 306 9.12 33.32 -3.55
CA LEU A 306 10.00 32.14 -3.67
C LEU A 306 11.15 32.40 -4.65
N GLN A 307 10.93 33.22 -5.68
CA GLN A 307 12.00 33.65 -6.59
C GLN A 307 13.04 34.51 -5.86
N THR A 308 12.58 35.43 -5.01
CA THR A 308 13.46 36.22 -4.14
C THR A 308 14.27 35.31 -3.21
N ALA A 309 13.62 34.37 -2.52
CA ALA A 309 14.30 33.46 -1.59
C ALA A 309 15.37 32.58 -2.27
N GLU A 310 15.13 32.12 -3.51
CA GLU A 310 16.11 31.34 -4.27
C GLU A 310 17.33 32.19 -4.67
N THR A 311 17.10 33.43 -5.08
CA THR A 311 18.20 34.38 -5.38
C THR A 311 19.05 34.66 -4.14
N GLU A 312 18.45 34.66 -2.94
CA GLU A 312 19.17 34.80 -1.67
C GLU A 312 19.96 33.54 -1.31
N LEU A 313 19.47 32.33 -1.63
CA LEU A 313 20.17 31.06 -1.42
C LEU A 313 21.41 30.89 -2.32
N GLU A 314 21.44 31.58 -3.47
CA GLU A 314 22.55 31.54 -4.42
C GLU A 314 23.68 32.54 -4.10
N ARG A 315 23.49 33.44 -3.12
CA ARG A 315 24.48 34.43 -2.68
C ARG A 315 25.36 33.90 -1.56
#